data_AF-A0A6A5KMB2-F1
#
_entry.id   AF-A0A6A5KMB2-F1
#
_cell.length_a   1.000
_cell.length_b   1.000
_cell.length_c   1.000
_cell.angle_alpha   90.00
_cell.angle_beta   90.00
_cell.angle_gamma   90.00
#
_symmetry.space_group_name_H-M   'P 1'
#
loop_
_entity.id
_entity.type
_entity.pdbx_description
1 polymer ?
#
loop_
_entity_poly.entity_id
_entity_poly.type
_entity_poly.pdbx_seq_one_letter_code
_entity_poly.pdbx_strand_id
1 'polypeptide(L)'
;MDPIISDSLPASPLLRLPFEIRLMIYEYLLLPSTTPSAGDGTSVANLVPDSSFHTYYSDDTNNDPFTLSVRTIDPWMGSQGSRMWRRRSTFHIRTGPFLTTTTPTTYCVLLSPYTAHLRHTIPSLLPLCQQIQAEASKILYSNYNFSFHTSIEAIVPFLSDLTPTSRSHVRHLSLTKKALPYTKEFDRAEWSRVCDFLAAPQVSLQSLHLHVVAGKPDAGYQAIVPIEGRDFDVMLRLRKEWLGGGADTGGVDLEWVEQLLRIGGLREVRVRALVERCARAVSEKQAFWVAFSRGVVEGAFGEWVRGRMVGPV
;
A
#
# COMPACT_ATOMS: atom_id res chain seq x y z
N MET A 1 -8.43 59.85 23.62
CA MET A 1 -8.17 58.66 24.46
C MET A 1 -8.84 57.51 23.74
N ASP A 2 -8.07 56.86 22.87
CA ASP A 2 -8.54 55.76 22.04
C ASP A 2 -8.67 54.47 22.89
N PRO A 3 -9.69 53.64 22.65
CA PRO A 3 -9.77 52.34 23.30
C PRO A 3 -8.75 51.40 22.66
N ILE A 4 -7.86 50.84 23.48
CA ILE A 4 -7.00 49.72 23.11
C ILE A 4 -7.91 48.50 22.95
N ILE A 5 -8.42 48.28 21.75
CA ILE A 5 -9.02 47.01 21.36
C ILE A 5 -7.85 46.08 21.04
N SER A 6 -7.44 45.27 22.02
CA SER A 6 -6.54 44.14 21.78
C SER A 6 -7.31 43.08 21.00
N ASP A 7 -7.34 43.25 19.68
CA ASP A 7 -8.11 42.45 18.72
C ASP A 7 -7.44 41.11 18.42
N SER A 8 -6.98 40.40 19.46
CA SER A 8 -6.56 39.01 19.33
C SER A 8 -7.75 38.12 19.65
N LEU A 9 -8.35 37.53 18.61
CA LEU A 9 -9.33 36.45 18.77
C LEU A 9 -8.82 35.46 19.83
N PRO A 10 -9.67 35.02 20.79
CA PRO A 10 -9.24 34.11 21.84
C PRO A 10 -8.65 32.86 21.20
N ALA A 11 -7.36 32.60 21.45
CA ALA A 11 -6.70 31.39 20.98
C ALA A 11 -7.55 30.17 21.35
N SER A 12 -7.76 29.26 20.39
CA SER A 12 -8.55 28.04 20.56
C SER A 12 -8.24 27.38 21.91
N PRO A 13 -9.24 27.00 22.73
CA PRO A 13 -9.01 26.38 24.03
C PRO A 13 -8.06 25.18 23.97
N LEU A 14 -8.14 24.39 22.89
CA LEU A 14 -7.25 23.27 22.64
C LEU A 14 -5.79 23.72 22.45
N LEU A 15 -5.56 24.83 21.74
CA LEU A 15 -4.22 25.37 21.49
C LEU A 15 -3.60 26.05 22.70
N ARG A 16 -4.38 26.36 23.74
CA ARG A 16 -3.88 26.87 25.02
C ARG A 16 -3.25 25.78 25.89
N LEU A 17 -3.61 24.53 25.66
CA LEU A 17 -3.03 23.40 26.38
C LEU A 17 -1.55 23.25 26.01
N PRO A 18 -0.69 22.76 26.93
CA PRO A 18 0.67 22.38 26.59
C PRO A 18 0.71 21.37 25.44
N PHE A 19 1.79 21.40 24.65
CA PHE A 19 1.93 20.55 23.46
C PHE A 19 1.78 19.07 23.78
N GLU A 20 2.35 18.64 24.91
CA GLU A 20 2.32 17.26 25.41
C GLU A 20 0.87 16.80 25.64
N ILE A 21 0.05 17.65 26.25
CA ILE A 21 -1.37 17.34 26.50
C ILE A 21 -2.14 17.27 25.18
N ARG A 22 -1.82 18.13 24.20
CA ARG A 22 -2.44 18.05 22.87
C ARG A 22 -2.08 16.73 22.18
N LEU A 23 -0.82 16.30 22.26
CA LEU A 23 -0.40 14.99 21.72
C LEU A 23 -1.17 13.84 22.36
N MET A 24 -1.33 13.82 23.68
CA MET A 24 -2.12 12.80 24.37
C MET A 24 -3.59 12.79 23.89
N ILE A 25 -4.18 13.97 23.68
CA ILE A 25 -5.55 14.09 23.14
C ILE A 25 -5.61 13.51 21.72
N TYR A 26 -4.66 13.87 20.86
CA TYR A 26 -4.63 13.35 19.49
C TYR A 26 -4.40 11.84 19.45
N GLU A 27 -3.54 11.31 20.31
CA GLU A 27 -3.33 9.86 20.45
C GLU A 27 -4.63 9.16 20.80
N TYR A 28 -5.37 9.67 21.79
CA TYR A 28 -6.67 9.11 22.17
C TYR A 28 -7.72 9.21 21.06
N LEU A 29 -7.65 10.25 20.23
CA LEU A 29 -8.63 10.49 19.17
C LEU A 29 -8.31 9.78 17.84
N LEU A 30 -7.04 9.50 17.57
CA LEU A 30 -6.56 9.02 16.26
C LEU A 30 -6.00 7.61 16.31
N LEU A 31 -5.47 7.13 17.44
CA LEU A 31 -4.95 5.77 17.53
C LEU A 31 -6.10 4.78 17.72
N PRO A 32 -5.92 3.53 17.24
CA PRO A 32 -6.96 2.53 17.32
C PRO A 32 -7.32 2.24 18.79
N SER A 33 -8.60 1.99 19.02
CA SER A 33 -9.08 1.50 20.31
C SER A 33 -8.56 0.09 20.55
N THR A 34 -8.13 -0.20 21.78
CA THR A 34 -7.75 -1.56 22.22
C THR A 34 -8.93 -2.54 22.16
N THR A 35 -10.16 -2.03 22.16
CA THR A 35 -11.39 -2.80 22.02
C THR A 35 -12.13 -2.38 20.75
N PRO A 36 -12.54 -3.31 19.88
CA PRO A 36 -13.29 -2.97 18.67
C PRO A 36 -14.60 -2.27 19.05
N SER A 37 -14.86 -1.09 18.49
CA SER A 37 -15.98 -0.23 18.88
C SER A 37 -17.28 -0.54 18.12
N ALA A 38 -17.24 -1.48 17.19
CA ALA A 38 -18.40 -1.99 16.46
C ALA A 38 -18.30 -3.52 16.32
N GLY A 39 -19.40 -4.23 16.57
CA GLY A 39 -19.55 -5.64 16.17
C GLY A 39 -19.56 -5.72 14.64
N ASP A 40 -18.88 -6.74 14.09
CA ASP A 40 -18.66 -7.00 12.66
C ASP A 40 -18.68 -5.71 11.84
N GLY A 41 -17.55 -5.00 11.92
CA GLY A 41 -17.34 -3.72 11.27
C GLY A 41 -17.87 -3.78 9.85
N THR A 42 -18.46 -2.66 9.41
CA THR A 42 -18.93 -2.44 8.04
C THR A 42 -17.86 -2.89 7.05
N SER A 43 -17.88 -4.19 6.74
CA SER A 43 -16.94 -4.81 5.86
C SER A 43 -17.35 -4.25 4.52
N VAL A 44 -16.47 -3.45 3.95
CA VAL A 44 -16.71 -2.88 2.63
C VAL A 44 -16.69 -4.01 1.59
N ALA A 45 -16.46 -5.28 1.96
CA ALA A 45 -16.89 -6.42 1.15
C ALA A 45 -18.38 -6.31 0.70
N ASN A 46 -19.23 -5.59 1.45
CA ASN A 46 -20.63 -5.32 1.08
C ASN A 46 -20.85 -4.00 0.31
N LEU A 47 -19.83 -3.13 0.21
CA LEU A 47 -19.90 -1.81 -0.44
C LEU A 47 -19.01 -1.69 -1.67
N VAL A 48 -18.03 -2.58 -1.81
CA VAL A 48 -17.34 -2.84 -3.06
C VAL A 48 -18.22 -3.87 -3.78
N PRO A 49 -18.88 -3.50 -4.88
CA PRO A 49 -19.54 -4.49 -5.71
C PRO A 49 -18.52 -5.55 -6.11
N ASP A 50 -18.97 -6.76 -6.45
CA ASP A 50 -18.16 -7.81 -7.10
C ASP A 50 -17.34 -7.32 -8.32
N SER A 51 -17.59 -6.08 -8.75
CA SER A 51 -16.83 -5.28 -9.71
C SER A 51 -15.52 -4.65 -9.18
N SER A 52 -14.99 -4.98 -7.99
CA SER A 52 -13.57 -4.71 -7.75
C SER A 52 -12.80 -5.47 -8.81
N PHE A 53 -12.23 -4.74 -9.77
CA PHE A 53 -11.54 -5.31 -10.92
C PHE A 53 -10.26 -6.08 -10.55
N HIS A 54 -9.96 -6.18 -9.24
CA HIS A 54 -8.91 -6.98 -8.65
C HIS A 54 -9.43 -8.08 -7.71
N THR A 55 -10.68 -8.56 -7.85
CA THR A 55 -11.30 -9.65 -7.06
C THR A 55 -10.54 -10.97 -7.18
N TYR A 56 -9.51 -11.11 -6.35
CA TYR A 56 -8.93 -12.38 -5.94
C TYR A 56 -8.71 -12.28 -4.44
N TYR A 57 -9.00 -13.36 -3.72
CA TYR A 57 -8.97 -13.53 -2.26
C TYR A 57 -7.98 -12.57 -1.57
N SER A 58 -8.47 -11.37 -1.27
CA SER A 58 -7.86 -10.50 -0.28
C SER A 58 -8.48 -10.99 1.02
N ASP A 59 -7.67 -11.35 2.01
CA ASP A 59 -8.14 -11.35 3.40
C ASP A 59 -8.52 -9.90 3.74
N ASP A 60 -9.67 -9.45 3.22
CA ASP A 60 -10.19 -8.09 3.33
C ASP A 60 -10.69 -7.80 4.74
N THR A 61 -10.62 -8.80 5.62
CA THR A 61 -10.76 -8.63 7.06
C THR A 61 -9.48 -7.97 7.59
N ASN A 62 -9.39 -6.65 7.41
CA ASN A 62 -8.41 -5.82 8.09
C ASN A 62 -8.68 -5.88 9.60
N ASN A 63 -8.17 -6.93 10.25
CA ASN A 63 -8.35 -7.18 11.68
C ASN A 63 -7.22 -6.56 12.52
N ASP A 64 -6.24 -5.92 11.87
CA ASP A 64 -5.13 -5.27 12.55
C ASP A 64 -5.53 -3.83 12.97
N PRO A 65 -5.40 -3.47 14.25
CA PRO A 65 -5.76 -2.13 14.73
C PRO A 65 -4.98 -1.01 14.04
N PHE A 66 -3.73 -1.23 13.64
CA PHE A 66 -2.87 -0.20 13.04
C PHE A 66 -2.78 -0.25 11.52
N THR A 67 -3.63 -1.02 10.84
CA THR A 67 -3.67 -1.04 9.38
C THR A 67 -4.88 -0.27 8.86
N LEU A 68 -4.66 0.58 7.86
CA LEU A 68 -5.69 1.27 7.08
C LEU A 68 -5.65 0.76 5.64
N SER A 69 -6.69 0.05 5.22
CA SER A 69 -6.77 -0.52 3.88
C SER A 69 -7.21 0.53 2.88
N VAL A 70 -6.43 0.77 1.83
CA VAL A 70 -6.80 1.64 0.72
C VAL A 70 -7.30 0.77 -0.44
N ARG A 71 -8.48 1.09 -0.98
CA ARG A 71 -9.10 0.36 -2.10
C ARG A 71 -9.53 1.29 -3.21
N THR A 72 -9.56 0.76 -4.42
CA THR A 72 -10.23 1.38 -5.57
C THR A 72 -11.74 1.31 -5.38
N ILE A 73 -12.43 2.42 -5.67
CA ILE A 73 -13.88 2.49 -5.65
C ILE A 73 -14.38 3.10 -6.96
N ASP A 74 -15.55 2.68 -7.40
CA ASP A 74 -16.22 3.35 -8.52
C ASP A 74 -16.72 4.74 -8.06
N PRO A 75 -16.32 5.83 -8.73
CA PRO A 75 -16.80 7.19 -8.51
C PRO A 75 -18.31 7.29 -8.39
N TRP A 76 -19.01 6.45 -9.17
CA TRP A 76 -20.41 6.55 -9.48
C TRP A 76 -21.28 5.63 -8.62
N MET A 77 -20.68 4.68 -7.87
CA MET A 77 -21.42 3.72 -7.02
C MET A 77 -21.49 4.08 -5.53
N GLY A 78 -21.00 5.26 -5.13
CA GLY A 78 -21.08 5.72 -3.75
C GLY A 78 -22.31 6.59 -3.46
N SER A 79 -22.97 6.36 -2.31
CA SER A 79 -23.89 7.34 -1.68
C SER A 79 -23.18 8.58 -1.13
N GLN A 80 -21.85 8.66 -1.32
CA GLN A 80 -21.00 9.78 -0.94
C GLN A 80 -21.25 10.92 -1.94
N GLY A 81 -22.03 11.93 -1.53
CA GLY A 81 -22.41 13.04 -2.41
C GLY A 81 -21.24 13.71 -3.13
N SER A 82 -21.53 14.37 -4.26
CA SER A 82 -20.54 14.94 -5.20
C SER A 82 -19.49 15.90 -4.61
N ARG A 83 -19.64 16.30 -3.33
CA ARG A 83 -18.68 17.13 -2.60
C ARG A 83 -17.45 16.38 -2.08
N MET A 84 -17.57 15.12 -1.67
CA MET A 84 -16.42 14.33 -1.19
C MET A 84 -15.54 13.86 -2.36
N TRP A 85 -16.15 13.64 -3.52
CA TRP A 85 -15.48 13.33 -4.78
C TRP A 85 -14.47 14.41 -5.21
N ARG A 86 -14.80 15.70 -5.06
CA ARG A 86 -13.98 16.82 -5.61
C ARG A 86 -12.61 17.02 -4.96
N ARG A 87 -12.27 16.29 -3.90
CA ARG A 87 -10.98 16.44 -3.20
C ARG A 87 -9.99 15.32 -3.48
N ARG A 88 -10.42 14.20 -4.07
CA ARG A 88 -9.54 13.06 -4.34
C ARG A 88 -9.19 13.01 -5.82
N SER A 89 -7.94 12.69 -6.11
CA SER A 89 -7.47 12.49 -7.47
C SER A 89 -8.16 11.30 -8.12
N THR A 90 -8.58 11.47 -9.37
CA THR A 90 -9.08 10.40 -10.23
C THR A 90 -7.91 9.73 -10.93
N PHE A 91 -7.93 8.41 -11.00
CA PHE A 91 -6.98 7.62 -11.78
C PHE A 91 -7.72 6.56 -12.60
N HIS A 92 -7.04 5.87 -13.50
CA HIS A 92 -7.64 4.86 -14.35
C HIS A 92 -7.09 3.50 -13.97
N ILE A 93 -7.98 2.51 -13.93
CA ILE A 93 -7.63 1.10 -13.78
C ILE A 93 -8.09 0.35 -15.03
N ARG A 94 -7.40 -0.74 -15.34
CA ARG A 94 -7.84 -1.65 -16.39
C ARG A 94 -8.95 -2.56 -15.87
N THR A 95 -9.98 -2.72 -16.67
CA THR A 95 -11.24 -3.36 -16.32
C THR A 95 -11.76 -4.21 -17.49
N GLY A 96 -12.86 -4.92 -17.27
CA GLY A 96 -13.51 -5.72 -18.30
C GLY A 96 -12.82 -7.04 -18.63
N PRO A 97 -13.39 -7.85 -19.53
CA PRO A 97 -12.81 -9.13 -19.95
C PRO A 97 -11.39 -8.93 -20.50
N PHE A 98 -10.45 -9.73 -19.98
CA PHE A 98 -9.03 -9.66 -20.32
C PHE A 98 -8.36 -8.30 -20.06
N LEU A 99 -8.94 -7.45 -19.21
CA LEU A 99 -8.39 -6.13 -18.84
C LEU A 99 -8.22 -5.19 -20.05
N THR A 100 -9.18 -5.24 -20.97
CA THR A 100 -9.14 -4.50 -22.26
C THR A 100 -9.73 -3.10 -22.19
N THR A 101 -10.53 -2.78 -21.17
CA THR A 101 -11.13 -1.46 -20.98
C THR A 101 -10.41 -0.70 -19.86
N THR A 102 -10.56 0.62 -19.82
CA THR A 102 -10.10 1.44 -18.70
C THR A 102 -11.27 2.16 -18.08
N THR A 103 -11.39 2.08 -16.76
CA THR A 103 -12.48 2.75 -16.01
C THR A 103 -11.86 3.82 -15.10
N PRO A 104 -12.39 5.06 -15.09
CA PRO A 104 -11.99 6.06 -14.11
C PRO A 104 -12.43 5.61 -12.72
N THR A 105 -11.52 5.70 -11.76
CA THR A 105 -11.71 5.31 -10.37
C THR A 105 -11.07 6.33 -9.41
N THR A 106 -11.38 6.22 -8.12
CA THR A 106 -10.62 6.89 -7.06
C THR A 106 -10.39 5.92 -5.91
N TYR A 107 -9.65 6.37 -4.89
CA TYR A 107 -9.38 5.56 -3.72
C TYR A 107 -10.35 5.86 -2.57
N CYS A 108 -10.54 4.87 -1.71
CA CYS A 108 -11.18 5.00 -0.41
C CYS A 108 -10.35 4.31 0.66
N VAL A 109 -10.31 4.90 1.85
CA VAL A 109 -9.74 4.26 3.03
C VAL A 109 -10.84 3.48 3.72
N LEU A 110 -10.67 2.17 3.81
CA LEU A 110 -11.55 1.27 4.52
C LEU A 110 -11.17 1.25 5.99
N LEU A 111 -12.18 1.37 6.84
CA LEU A 111 -12.00 1.35 8.29
C LEU A 111 -12.38 -0.03 8.82
N SER A 112 -11.53 -0.53 9.72
CA SER A 112 -11.76 -1.74 10.50
C SER A 112 -12.61 -1.43 11.74
N PRO A 113 -13.14 -2.45 12.45
CA PRO A 113 -13.79 -2.28 13.75
C PRO A 113 -12.96 -1.47 14.77
N TYR A 114 -11.63 -1.51 14.65
CA TYR A 114 -10.70 -0.79 15.53
C TYR A 114 -10.51 0.68 15.13
N THR A 115 -10.71 1.01 13.86
CA THR A 115 -10.46 2.34 13.28
C THR A 115 -11.73 3.08 12.86
N ALA A 116 -12.92 2.50 13.13
CA ALA A 116 -14.22 3.09 12.79
C ALA A 116 -14.40 4.53 13.33
N HIS A 117 -13.83 4.84 14.49
CA HIS A 117 -13.87 6.16 15.10
C HIS A 117 -13.27 7.26 14.19
N LEU A 118 -12.28 6.93 13.36
CA LEU A 118 -11.64 7.85 12.41
C LEU A 118 -12.60 8.45 11.39
N ARG A 119 -13.72 7.76 11.10
CA ARG A 119 -14.78 8.25 10.22
C ARG A 119 -15.31 9.61 10.67
N HIS A 120 -15.37 9.83 11.97
CA HIS A 120 -15.85 11.06 12.57
C HIS A 120 -14.70 11.98 12.95
N THR A 121 -13.62 11.44 13.54
CA THR A 121 -12.49 12.24 14.02
C THR A 121 -11.76 12.98 12.91
N ILE A 122 -11.45 12.32 11.78
CA ILE A 122 -10.62 12.92 10.73
C ILE A 122 -11.30 14.15 10.12
N PRO A 123 -12.57 14.09 9.65
CA PRO A 123 -13.25 15.26 9.11
C PRO A 123 -13.50 16.36 10.13
N SER A 124 -13.61 16.04 11.42
CA SER A 124 -13.86 17.04 12.46
C SER A 124 -12.60 17.71 12.99
N LEU A 125 -11.43 17.05 12.91
CA LEU A 125 -10.19 17.51 13.54
C LEU A 125 -9.24 18.19 12.55
N LEU A 126 -8.91 17.52 11.43
CA LEU A 126 -7.89 17.99 10.50
C LEU A 126 -8.23 19.31 9.79
N PRO A 127 -9.50 19.63 9.48
CA PRO A 127 -9.84 20.89 8.83
C PRO A 127 -9.90 22.12 9.75
N LEU A 128 -9.79 21.97 11.07
CA LEU A 128 -10.05 23.07 12.02
C LEU A 128 -9.01 24.18 11.96
N CYS A 129 -7.73 23.84 12.03
CA CYS A 129 -6.64 24.80 11.89
C CYS A 129 -5.34 24.12 11.47
N GLN A 130 -4.42 24.90 10.91
CA GLN A 130 -3.13 24.40 10.39
C GLN A 130 -2.25 23.78 11.48
N GLN A 131 -2.28 24.31 12.70
CA GLN A 131 -1.48 23.76 13.81
C GLN A 131 -2.01 22.39 14.24
N ILE A 132 -3.31 22.26 14.47
CA ILE A 132 -3.95 20.96 14.80
C ILE A 132 -3.70 19.98 13.66
N GLN A 133 -3.86 20.41 12.40
CA GLN A 133 -3.58 19.57 11.25
C GLN A 133 -2.13 19.05 11.27
N ALA A 134 -1.14 19.92 11.48
CA ALA A 134 0.27 19.53 11.50
C ALA A 134 0.59 18.53 12.62
N GLU A 135 0.09 18.77 13.84
CA GLU A 135 0.32 17.90 15.00
C GLU A 135 -0.42 16.55 14.86
N ALA A 136 -1.71 16.59 14.49
CA ALA A 136 -2.55 15.41 14.34
C ALA A 136 -2.18 14.55 13.13
N SER A 137 -1.86 15.16 11.98
CA SER A 137 -1.45 14.42 10.77
C SER A 137 -0.17 13.62 11.02
N LYS A 138 0.77 14.16 11.81
CA LYS A 138 1.96 13.41 12.23
C LYS A 138 1.57 12.13 12.95
N ILE A 139 0.71 12.19 13.96
CA ILE A 139 0.28 11.02 14.73
C ILE A 139 -0.45 10.02 13.82
N LEU A 140 -1.37 10.48 12.98
CA LEU A 140 -2.12 9.61 12.06
C LEU A 140 -1.19 8.92 11.05
N TYR A 141 -0.47 9.67 10.23
CA TYR A 141 0.27 9.07 9.10
C TYR A 141 1.54 8.31 9.52
N SER A 142 2.09 8.59 10.72
CA SER A 142 3.30 7.91 11.19
C SER A 142 3.05 6.60 11.90
N ASN A 143 1.87 6.39 12.49
CA ASN A 143 1.58 5.16 13.27
C ASN A 143 0.83 4.11 12.46
N TYR A 144 0.05 4.51 11.45
CA TYR A 144 -0.72 3.56 10.65
C TYR A 144 0.09 3.00 9.47
N ASN A 145 -0.12 1.71 9.21
CA ASN A 145 0.29 1.02 8.00
C ASN A 145 -0.80 1.16 6.92
N PHE A 146 -0.47 1.78 5.79
CA PHE A 146 -1.41 1.92 4.67
C PHE A 146 -1.29 0.73 3.74
N SER A 147 -2.32 -0.11 3.70
CA SER A 147 -2.34 -1.34 2.90
C SER A 147 -3.12 -1.18 1.61
N PHE A 148 -2.40 -1.20 0.49
CA PHE A 148 -2.96 -1.05 -0.86
C PHE A 148 -3.32 -2.39 -1.51
N HIS A 149 -2.86 -3.50 -0.94
CA HIS A 149 -3.03 -4.84 -1.54
C HIS A 149 -2.61 -4.80 -3.01
N THR A 150 -3.49 -5.22 -3.92
CA THR A 150 -3.22 -5.25 -5.37
C THR A 150 -3.54 -3.92 -6.07
N SER A 151 -4.09 -2.92 -5.38
CA SER A 151 -4.46 -1.61 -5.92
C SER A 151 -3.26 -0.66 -5.99
N ILE A 152 -2.24 -1.06 -6.75
CA ILE A 152 -0.97 -0.33 -6.89
C ILE A 152 -1.18 1.08 -7.47
N GLU A 153 -2.17 1.24 -8.35
CA GLU A 153 -2.53 2.48 -9.02
C GLU A 153 -2.98 3.57 -8.06
N ALA A 154 -3.51 3.18 -6.90
CA ALA A 154 -4.03 4.10 -5.89
C ALA A 154 -2.93 4.79 -5.07
N ILE A 155 -1.70 4.27 -5.04
CA ILE A 155 -0.62 4.76 -4.16
C ILE A 155 -0.24 6.19 -4.49
N VAL A 156 0.09 6.47 -5.77
CA VAL A 156 0.52 7.81 -6.17
C VAL A 156 -0.59 8.85 -6.00
N PRO A 157 -1.84 8.61 -6.47
CA PRO A 157 -2.96 9.51 -6.20
C PRO A 157 -3.19 9.75 -4.70
N PHE A 158 -3.21 8.69 -3.89
CA PHE A 158 -3.40 8.80 -2.43
C PHE A 158 -2.34 9.68 -1.79
N LEU A 159 -1.06 9.41 -2.05
CA LEU A 159 0.04 10.17 -1.45
C LEU A 159 0.12 11.60 -2.00
N SER A 160 -0.28 11.82 -3.25
CA SER A 160 -0.25 13.15 -3.88
C SER A 160 -1.35 14.08 -3.36
N ASP A 161 -2.49 13.53 -2.93
CA ASP A 161 -3.57 14.30 -2.32
C ASP A 161 -3.25 14.74 -0.88
N LEU A 162 -2.24 14.13 -0.24
CA LEU A 162 -1.76 14.55 1.07
C LEU A 162 -0.98 15.87 0.97
N THR A 163 -1.06 16.70 2.01
CA THR A 163 -0.16 17.86 2.12
C THR A 163 1.30 17.39 2.18
N PRO A 164 2.28 18.18 1.70
CA PRO A 164 3.69 17.78 1.74
C PRO A 164 4.16 17.34 3.14
N THR A 165 3.69 18.02 4.19
CA THR A 165 3.96 17.67 5.59
C THR A 165 3.32 16.35 5.99
N SER A 166 2.04 16.11 5.65
CA SER A 166 1.36 14.85 5.97
C SER A 166 2.01 13.67 5.24
N ARG A 167 2.37 13.87 3.96
CA ARG A 167 3.05 12.86 3.13
C ARG A 167 4.41 12.47 3.71
N SER A 168 5.18 13.43 4.23
CA SER A 168 6.47 13.15 4.86
C SER A 168 6.34 12.43 6.22
N HIS A 169 5.13 12.23 6.72
CA HIS A 169 4.87 11.42 7.91
C HIS A 169 4.48 9.98 7.61
N VAL A 170 4.18 9.62 6.36
CA VAL A 170 3.88 8.23 5.98
C VAL A 170 5.13 7.37 6.15
N ARG A 171 5.07 6.41 7.08
CA ARG A 171 6.20 5.53 7.45
C ARG A 171 6.04 4.09 6.99
N HIS A 172 4.81 3.61 6.88
CA HIS A 172 4.51 2.20 6.79
C HIS A 172 3.56 1.95 5.62
N LEU A 173 3.99 1.16 4.64
CA LEU A 173 3.20 0.79 3.48
C LEU A 173 3.15 -0.73 3.32
N SER A 174 2.00 -1.22 2.88
CA SER A 174 1.82 -2.61 2.46
C SER A 174 1.24 -2.70 1.04
N LEU A 175 1.82 -3.57 0.22
CA LEU A 175 1.44 -3.75 -1.18
C LEU A 175 1.65 -5.20 -1.63
N THR A 176 0.85 -5.64 -2.61
CA THR A 176 0.79 -7.03 -3.07
C THR A 176 1.14 -7.16 -4.54
N LYS A 177 2.16 -7.94 -4.87
CA LYS A 177 2.50 -8.34 -6.24
C LYS A 177 1.94 -9.72 -6.57
N LYS A 178 1.31 -9.86 -7.73
CA LYS A 178 0.95 -11.17 -8.29
C LYS A 178 2.07 -11.66 -9.19
N ALA A 179 2.78 -12.70 -8.74
CA ALA A 179 3.92 -13.29 -9.43
C ALA A 179 3.58 -14.72 -9.86
N LEU A 180 2.48 -14.87 -10.61
CA LEU A 180 1.96 -16.17 -11.03
C LEU A 180 2.24 -16.46 -12.51
N PRO A 181 2.35 -17.75 -12.90
CA PRO A 181 2.75 -18.14 -14.26
C PRO A 181 1.85 -17.64 -15.41
N TYR A 182 0.58 -17.36 -15.12
CA TYR A 182 -0.45 -16.97 -16.08
C TYR A 182 -0.91 -15.51 -15.91
N THR A 183 -0.35 -14.77 -14.95
CA THR A 183 -0.67 -13.36 -14.78
C THR A 183 0.01 -12.57 -15.88
N LYS A 184 -0.78 -11.86 -16.68
CA LYS A 184 -0.27 -10.85 -17.61
C LYS A 184 0.13 -9.62 -16.80
N GLU A 185 1.35 -9.11 -17.01
CA GLU A 185 1.91 -7.97 -16.28
C GLU A 185 1.34 -6.63 -16.77
N PHE A 186 0.05 -6.44 -16.58
CA PHE A 186 -0.63 -5.20 -16.96
C PHE A 186 -0.27 -4.02 -16.06
N ASP A 187 0.33 -4.28 -14.91
CA ASP A 187 0.66 -3.31 -13.85
C ASP A 187 2.11 -2.79 -13.92
N ARG A 188 2.90 -3.17 -14.94
CA ARG A 188 4.33 -2.85 -15.02
C ARG A 188 4.63 -1.35 -14.97
N ALA A 189 3.84 -0.53 -15.66
CA ALA A 189 4.04 0.92 -15.67
C ALA A 189 3.70 1.55 -14.31
N GLU A 190 2.69 0.99 -13.66
CA GLU A 190 2.16 1.38 -12.36
C GLU A 190 3.19 1.06 -11.26
N TRP A 191 3.80 -0.12 -11.31
CA TRP A 191 4.92 -0.49 -10.43
C TRP A 191 6.12 0.43 -10.60
N SER A 192 6.53 0.74 -11.84
CA SER A 192 7.63 1.68 -12.09
C SER A 192 7.34 3.02 -11.45
N ARG A 193 6.15 3.58 -11.75
CA ARG A 193 5.73 4.90 -11.27
C ARG A 193 5.67 4.94 -9.75
N VAL A 194 5.13 3.90 -9.11
CA VAL A 194 5.07 3.82 -7.64
C VAL A 194 6.46 3.74 -7.04
N CYS A 195 7.33 2.86 -7.56
CA CYS A 195 8.66 2.69 -7.00
C CYS A 195 9.50 3.97 -7.14
N ASP A 196 9.43 4.65 -8.29
CA ASP A 196 10.10 5.94 -8.49
C ASP A 196 9.54 7.02 -7.56
N PHE A 197 8.23 7.02 -7.30
CA PHE A 197 7.59 7.95 -6.37
C PHE A 197 7.99 7.69 -4.91
N LEU A 198 8.08 6.42 -4.50
CA LEU A 198 8.45 6.01 -3.14
C LEU A 198 9.96 6.16 -2.86
N ALA A 199 10.80 6.05 -3.89
CA ALA A 199 12.23 6.32 -3.80
C ALA A 199 12.55 7.84 -3.73
N ALA A 200 11.59 8.71 -4.04
CA ALA A 200 11.81 10.15 -4.01
C ALA A 200 11.93 10.69 -2.56
N PRO A 201 12.79 11.69 -2.30
CA PRO A 201 13.05 12.22 -0.94
C PRO A 201 11.82 12.78 -0.21
N GLN A 202 10.75 13.06 -0.94
CA GLN A 202 9.48 13.57 -0.42
C GLN A 202 8.66 12.52 0.36
N VAL A 203 9.01 11.24 0.23
CA VAL A 203 8.44 10.13 1.00
C VAL A 203 9.56 9.59 1.89
N SER A 204 9.30 9.51 3.20
CA SER A 204 10.29 9.01 4.17
C SER A 204 9.79 7.70 4.76
N LEU A 205 9.66 6.72 3.85
CA LEU A 205 9.22 5.38 4.16
C LEU A 205 10.23 4.71 5.09
N GLN A 206 9.74 4.06 6.15
CA GLN A 206 10.57 3.33 7.11
C GLN A 206 10.36 1.83 7.00
N SER A 207 9.12 1.38 6.81
CA SER A 207 8.84 -0.04 6.59
C SER A 207 8.01 -0.28 5.33
N LEU A 208 8.36 -1.36 4.64
CA LEU A 208 7.63 -1.87 3.50
C LEU A 208 7.25 -3.33 3.72
N HIS A 209 5.95 -3.61 3.68
CA HIS A 209 5.40 -4.95 3.74
C HIS A 209 5.00 -5.38 2.32
N LEU A 210 5.84 -6.19 1.69
CA LEU A 210 5.57 -6.75 0.37
C LEU A 210 4.89 -8.11 0.53
N HIS A 211 3.68 -8.22 0.02
CA HIS A 211 3.00 -9.48 -0.15
C HIS A 211 3.23 -9.98 -1.58
N VAL A 212 3.62 -11.24 -1.74
CA VAL A 212 3.81 -11.85 -3.06
C VAL A 212 2.89 -13.04 -3.18
N VAL A 213 1.99 -13.01 -4.17
CA VAL A 213 1.12 -14.15 -4.46
C VAL A 213 1.96 -15.23 -5.11
N ALA A 214 2.07 -16.37 -4.42
CA ALA A 214 2.90 -17.52 -4.76
C ALA A 214 2.01 -18.69 -5.20
N GLY A 215 2.30 -19.25 -6.37
CA GLY A 215 1.55 -20.38 -6.92
C GLY A 215 2.03 -21.71 -6.36
N LYS A 216 1.12 -22.50 -5.80
CA LYS A 216 1.37 -23.87 -5.33
C LYS A 216 0.70 -24.88 -6.26
N PRO A 217 1.46 -25.75 -6.94
CA PRO A 217 0.90 -26.82 -7.76
C PRO A 217 0.11 -27.82 -6.94
N ASP A 218 -0.79 -28.58 -7.57
CA ASP A 218 -1.52 -29.67 -6.91
C ASP A 218 -0.60 -30.72 -6.29
N ALA A 219 0.50 -31.05 -6.99
CA ALA A 219 1.54 -31.95 -6.49
C ALA A 219 2.44 -31.32 -5.40
N GLY A 220 2.22 -30.06 -5.03
CA GLY A 220 3.06 -29.32 -4.09
C GLY A 220 4.43 -28.92 -4.64
N TYR A 221 5.35 -28.60 -3.73
CA TYR A 221 6.69 -28.09 -4.06
C TYR A 221 7.80 -29.15 -3.99
N GLN A 222 7.50 -30.39 -3.59
CA GLN A 222 8.52 -31.35 -3.15
C GLN A 222 9.59 -31.64 -4.21
N ALA A 223 9.21 -31.71 -5.49
CA ALA A 223 10.12 -32.00 -6.60
C ALA A 223 10.74 -30.75 -7.26
N ILE A 224 10.47 -29.55 -6.77
CA ILE A 224 10.76 -28.28 -7.46
C ILE A 224 11.93 -27.60 -6.78
N VAL A 225 13.08 -27.43 -7.43
CA VAL A 225 14.21 -26.72 -6.83
C VAL A 225 13.83 -25.24 -6.60
N PRO A 226 13.95 -24.70 -5.36
CA PRO A 226 13.64 -23.31 -5.08
C PRO A 226 14.68 -22.37 -5.70
N ILE A 227 14.26 -21.16 -6.06
CA ILE A 227 15.18 -20.09 -6.43
C ILE A 227 15.78 -19.49 -5.15
N GLU A 228 17.11 -19.45 -5.06
CA GLU A 228 17.85 -18.90 -3.93
C GLU A 228 18.26 -17.43 -4.14
N GLY A 229 18.72 -16.78 -3.06
CA GLY A 229 19.22 -15.40 -3.07
C GLY A 229 20.25 -15.11 -4.17
N ARG A 230 21.22 -16.03 -4.35
CA ARG A 230 22.28 -15.89 -5.37
C ARG A 230 21.74 -15.95 -6.80
N ASP A 231 20.66 -16.70 -7.02
CA ASP A 231 20.07 -16.85 -8.34
C ASP A 231 19.41 -15.52 -8.77
N PHE A 232 18.83 -14.78 -7.83
CA PHE A 232 18.31 -13.43 -8.09
C PHE A 232 19.40 -12.46 -8.55
N ASP A 233 20.58 -12.51 -7.93
CA ASP A 233 21.72 -11.68 -8.35
C ASP A 233 22.17 -12.00 -9.77
N VAL A 234 22.24 -13.28 -10.12
CA VAL A 234 22.59 -13.74 -11.47
C VAL A 234 21.53 -13.27 -12.47
N MET A 235 20.24 -13.44 -12.17
CA MET A 235 19.16 -13.01 -13.05
C MET A 235 19.17 -11.50 -13.32
N LEU A 236 19.34 -10.69 -12.28
CA LEU A 236 19.45 -9.23 -12.44
C LEU A 236 20.68 -8.83 -13.26
N ARG A 237 21.81 -9.50 -13.04
CA ARG A 237 23.05 -9.22 -13.80
C ARG A 237 22.89 -9.59 -15.27
N LEU A 238 22.37 -10.79 -15.57
CA LEU A 238 22.11 -11.25 -16.93
C LEU A 238 21.21 -10.28 -17.70
N ARG A 239 20.13 -9.80 -17.06
CA ARG A 239 19.23 -8.83 -17.70
C ARG A 239 19.92 -7.51 -18.03
N LYS A 240 20.67 -6.95 -17.08
CA LYS A 240 21.34 -5.65 -17.23
C LYS A 240 22.50 -5.69 -18.23
N GLU A 241 23.33 -6.72 -18.15
CA GLU A 241 24.60 -6.78 -18.88
C GLU A 241 24.46 -7.50 -20.24
N TRP A 242 23.56 -8.47 -20.38
CA TRP A 242 23.54 -9.36 -21.56
C TRP A 242 22.31 -9.15 -22.46
N LEU A 243 21.20 -8.70 -21.90
CA LEU A 243 19.92 -8.57 -22.62
C LEU A 243 19.52 -7.10 -22.87
N GLY A 244 20.46 -6.17 -22.68
CA GLY A 244 20.29 -4.75 -23.01
C GLY A 244 19.18 -4.06 -22.21
N GLY A 245 18.80 -4.59 -21.04
CA GLY A 245 17.78 -4.00 -20.15
C GLY A 245 16.33 -4.03 -20.66
N GLY A 246 16.10 -4.32 -21.95
CA GLY A 246 14.79 -4.24 -22.61
C GLY A 246 14.21 -5.57 -23.08
N ALA A 247 14.99 -6.66 -23.13
CA ALA A 247 14.50 -7.95 -23.61
C ALA A 247 13.94 -8.82 -22.47
N ASP A 248 12.75 -9.36 -22.70
CA ASP A 248 12.10 -10.36 -21.85
C ASP A 248 12.99 -11.61 -21.77
N THR A 249 13.39 -12.02 -20.55
CA THR A 249 14.19 -13.23 -20.29
C THR A 249 13.33 -14.47 -20.56
N GLY A 250 13.02 -14.77 -21.83
CA GLY A 250 12.21 -15.93 -22.19
C GLY A 250 10.79 -15.92 -21.59
N GLY A 251 10.21 -14.74 -21.37
CA GLY A 251 8.89 -14.62 -20.74
C GLY A 251 8.91 -14.49 -19.21
N VAL A 252 10.09 -14.43 -18.61
CA VAL A 252 10.30 -14.18 -17.18
C VAL A 252 10.63 -12.70 -17.00
N ASP A 253 9.66 -11.90 -16.55
CA ASP A 253 9.87 -10.48 -16.27
C ASP A 253 10.02 -10.27 -14.74
N LEU A 254 11.22 -9.88 -14.31
CA LEU A 254 11.53 -9.46 -12.93
C LEU A 254 11.74 -7.94 -12.83
N GLU A 255 11.24 -7.15 -13.77
CA GLU A 255 11.46 -5.70 -13.78
C GLU A 255 10.92 -5.03 -12.53
N TRP A 256 9.76 -5.47 -12.07
CA TRP A 256 9.15 -4.97 -10.84
C TRP A 256 10.08 -5.16 -9.63
N VAL A 257 10.93 -6.19 -9.63
CA VAL A 257 11.94 -6.40 -8.58
C VAL A 257 13.02 -5.33 -8.68
N GLU A 258 13.52 -5.04 -9.88
CA GLU A 258 14.50 -3.96 -10.09
C GLU A 258 13.95 -2.59 -9.70
N GLN A 259 12.70 -2.33 -10.07
CA GLN A 259 11.98 -1.12 -9.69
C GLN A 259 11.83 -1.04 -8.17
N LEU A 260 11.40 -2.13 -7.53
CA LEU A 260 11.25 -2.23 -6.08
C LEU A 260 12.56 -1.92 -5.35
N LEU A 261 13.68 -2.49 -5.83
CA LEU A 261 15.00 -2.29 -5.22
C LEU A 261 15.51 -0.84 -5.31
N ARG A 262 14.86 0.05 -6.09
CA ARG A 262 15.13 1.49 -6.05
C ARG A 262 14.69 2.13 -4.75
N ILE A 263 13.76 1.51 -4.03
CA ILE A 263 13.31 1.96 -2.71
C ILE A 263 14.36 1.49 -1.67
N GLY A 264 15.39 2.29 -1.48
CA GLY A 264 16.47 2.01 -0.52
C GLY A 264 16.32 2.78 0.80
N GLY A 265 17.16 2.43 1.78
CA GLY A 265 17.27 3.17 3.05
C GLY A 265 16.11 2.91 4.02
N LEU A 266 15.39 1.79 3.85
CA LEU A 266 14.33 1.40 4.75
C LEU A 266 14.90 0.89 6.08
N ARG A 267 14.14 1.04 7.17
CA ARG A 267 14.44 0.42 8.46
C ARG A 267 14.05 -1.06 8.47
N GLU A 268 12.97 -1.38 7.77
CA GLU A 268 12.41 -2.72 7.77
C GLU A 268 11.78 -3.08 6.42
N VAL A 269 12.06 -4.29 5.94
CA VAL A 269 11.32 -4.91 4.84
C VAL A 269 10.84 -6.28 5.28
N ARG A 270 9.53 -6.51 5.13
CA ARG A 270 8.90 -7.80 5.35
C ARG A 270 8.32 -8.30 4.04
N VAL A 271 8.72 -9.49 3.64
CA VAL A 271 8.13 -10.18 2.49
C VAL A 271 7.30 -11.35 2.99
N ARG A 272 6.04 -11.44 2.57
CA ARG A 272 5.11 -12.52 2.94
C ARG A 272 4.55 -13.18 1.69
N ALA A 273 4.62 -14.51 1.64
CA ALA A 273 3.95 -15.29 0.62
C ALA A 273 2.43 -15.36 0.88
N LEU A 274 1.63 -15.09 -0.15
CA LEU A 274 0.20 -15.40 -0.18
C LEU A 274 0.02 -16.60 -1.11
N VAL A 275 -0.21 -17.78 -0.55
CA VAL A 275 -0.17 -19.03 -1.33
C VAL A 275 -1.52 -19.31 -1.97
N GLU A 276 -1.55 -19.35 -3.30
CA GLU A 276 -2.72 -19.73 -4.10
C GLU A 276 -2.46 -21.05 -4.84
N ARG A 277 -3.51 -21.83 -5.11
CA ARG A 277 -3.38 -23.02 -5.96
C ARG A 277 -3.09 -22.59 -7.40
N CYS A 278 -2.14 -23.26 -8.05
CA CYS A 278 -1.83 -23.04 -9.46
C CYS A 278 -1.81 -24.36 -10.23
N ALA A 279 -2.00 -24.29 -11.55
CA ALA A 279 -1.88 -25.46 -12.42
C ALA A 279 -0.45 -26.02 -12.41
N ARG A 280 -0.32 -27.30 -12.79
CA ARG A 280 0.99 -27.93 -13.03
C ARG A 280 1.73 -27.18 -14.14
N ALA A 281 3.01 -26.90 -13.92
CA ALA A 281 3.87 -26.33 -14.94
C ALA A 281 4.03 -27.31 -16.13
N VAL A 282 3.69 -26.83 -17.33
CA VAL A 282 3.88 -27.53 -18.61
C VAL A 282 4.86 -26.81 -19.53
N SER A 283 5.36 -25.63 -19.14
CA SER A 283 6.40 -24.89 -19.86
C SER A 283 7.52 -24.44 -18.92
N GLU A 284 8.69 -24.14 -19.47
CA GLU A 284 9.85 -23.64 -18.71
C GLU A 284 9.52 -22.34 -17.95
N LYS A 285 8.78 -21.43 -18.59
CA LYS A 285 8.26 -20.20 -17.93
C LYS A 285 7.41 -20.54 -16.72
N GLN A 286 6.52 -21.52 -16.82
CA GLN A 286 5.69 -21.91 -15.69
C GLN A 286 6.52 -22.59 -14.60
N ALA A 287 7.49 -23.43 -14.97
CA ALA A 287 8.40 -24.05 -14.03
C ALA A 287 9.21 -23.00 -13.25
N PHE A 288 9.68 -21.95 -13.94
CA PHE A 288 10.33 -20.80 -13.32
C PHE A 288 9.44 -20.15 -12.25
N TRP A 289 8.22 -19.74 -12.60
CA TRP A 289 7.34 -19.03 -11.66
C TRP A 289 6.92 -19.90 -10.46
N VAL A 290 6.85 -21.22 -10.63
CA VAL A 290 6.61 -22.14 -9.51
C VAL A 290 7.87 -22.28 -8.64
N ALA A 291 9.06 -22.35 -9.22
CA ALA A 291 10.33 -22.35 -8.47
C ALA A 291 10.54 -21.02 -7.71
N PHE A 292 10.20 -19.88 -8.34
CA PHE A 292 10.14 -18.57 -7.71
C PHE A 292 9.16 -18.57 -6.53
N SER A 293 7.94 -19.07 -6.74
CA SER A 293 6.92 -19.18 -5.70
C SER A 293 7.40 -19.99 -4.50
N ARG A 294 8.12 -21.10 -4.75
CA ARG A 294 8.75 -21.90 -3.69
C ARG A 294 9.80 -21.08 -2.92
N GLY A 295 10.69 -20.38 -3.62
CA GLY A 295 11.72 -19.52 -2.99
C GLY A 295 11.13 -18.35 -2.18
N VAL A 296 9.98 -17.81 -2.58
CA VAL A 296 9.23 -16.81 -1.81
C VAL A 296 8.64 -17.42 -0.53
N VAL A 297 8.03 -18.60 -0.62
CA VAL A 297 7.44 -19.32 0.53
C VAL A 297 8.50 -19.74 1.54
N GLU A 298 9.66 -20.19 1.07
CA GLU A 298 10.79 -20.57 1.93
C GLU A 298 11.56 -19.37 2.50
N GLY A 299 11.26 -18.14 2.04
CA GLY A 299 11.82 -16.91 2.59
C GLY A 299 13.08 -16.40 1.88
N ALA A 300 13.68 -17.17 0.97
CA ALA A 300 14.90 -16.82 0.25
C ALA A 300 14.79 -15.46 -0.48
N PHE A 301 13.66 -15.23 -1.15
CA PHE A 301 13.41 -13.93 -1.80
C PHE A 301 13.31 -12.79 -0.78
N GLY A 302 12.65 -13.03 0.36
CA GLY A 302 12.47 -12.01 1.40
C GLY A 302 13.77 -11.61 2.08
N GLU A 303 14.64 -12.57 2.38
CA GLU A 303 15.97 -12.32 2.93
C GLU A 303 16.85 -11.55 1.94
N TRP A 304 16.82 -11.95 0.67
CA TRP A 304 17.57 -11.27 -0.38
C TRP A 304 17.10 -9.83 -0.58
N VAL A 305 15.79 -9.58 -0.68
CA VAL A 305 15.22 -8.22 -0.79
C VAL A 305 15.62 -7.38 0.44
N ARG A 306 15.51 -7.94 1.65
CA ARG A 306 15.89 -7.25 2.89
C ARG A 306 17.36 -6.82 2.87
N GLY A 307 18.27 -7.71 2.47
CA GLY A 307 19.70 -7.41 2.39
C GLY A 307 20.07 -6.29 1.40
N ARG A 308 19.17 -5.97 0.45
CA ARG A 308 19.39 -4.92 -0.56
C ARG A 308 18.72 -3.59 -0.23
N MET A 309 17.59 -3.61 0.47
CA MET A 309 16.75 -2.42 0.69
C MET A 309 16.90 -1.79 2.07
N VAL A 310 17.31 -2.57 3.08
CA VAL A 310 17.47 -2.07 4.44
C VAL A 310 18.81 -1.32 4.55
N GLY A 311 18.76 -0.07 5.03
CA GLY A 311 19.95 0.76 5.22
C GLY A 311 20.79 0.29 6.43
N PRO A 312 22.09 0.65 6.49
CA PRO A 312 22.88 0.47 7.70
C PRO A 312 22.23 1.26 8.85
N VAL A 313 22.12 0.60 10.01
CA VAL A 313 21.56 1.17 11.25
C VAL A 313 22.46 2.27 11.80
#